data_AF-A0AAJ5RGC6-F1
#
_entry.id   AF-A0AAJ5RGC6-F1
#
_cell.length_a   1.000
_cell.length_b   1.000
_cell.length_c   1.000
_cell.angle_alpha   90.00
_cell.angle_beta   90.00
_cell.angle_gamma   90.00
#
_symmetry.space_group_name_H-M   'P 1'
#
loop_
_entity.id
_entity.type
_entity.pdbx_description
1 polymer ?
#
loop_
_entity_poly.entity_id
_entity_poly.type
_entity_poly.pdbx_seq_one_letter_code
_entity_poly.pdbx_strand_id
1 'polypeptide(L)'
;MLFIAMIYLFVCLPFLCAIVKRNDRQFIQLVGMLINLVLVLGLTILVTFGLTGHVIHFSDGLFQKLFLLKFIMLITIIQGVVLVTRRWRQKWLTFELVPVTRTRHWFSWWIFSGALLISVGYFLLSASFWTKANFGLLTPEQIVYNLRQPMTGVDDGFINSFIGGPVLGAITCLISVFLFCNYIRHLQLLVTHKITHHLELKAKRFVLVSALLFCGLTTVAAIKIDAVGFYEYLTANSPFIEENYVAPNKTKLTFPKQKRNLIYIYAESLESTATSREMGGQMKTNLLPELTALAEQEGVHFSNSNRSFGGAQQLPGTGWTVAGMVAQTSGLPLKVPVDGNSYATDKKIISYQASRH
;
A
#
# COMPACT_ATOMS: atom_id res chain seq x y z
N MET A 1 -17.62 27.84 23.18
CA MET A 1 -16.78 28.68 24.08
C MET A 1 -16.76 28.21 25.53
N LEU A 2 -17.89 27.87 26.17
CA LEU A 2 -17.92 27.39 27.57
C LEU A 2 -17.11 26.11 27.84
N PHE A 3 -17.13 25.14 26.91
CA PHE A 3 -16.37 23.89 27.03
C PHE A 3 -14.84 24.10 27.00
N ILE A 4 -14.38 24.99 26.12
CA ILE A 4 -12.96 25.37 26.02
C ILE A 4 -12.54 26.14 27.27
N ALA A 5 -13.40 27.01 27.80
CA ALA A 5 -13.16 27.71 29.06
C ALA A 5 -13.07 26.75 30.26
N MET A 6 -13.91 25.69 30.31
CA MET A 6 -13.83 24.67 31.37
C MET A 6 -12.58 23.79 31.26
N ILE A 7 -12.17 23.39 30.06
CA ILE A 7 -10.91 22.64 29.87
C ILE A 7 -9.72 23.50 30.31
N TYR A 8 -9.71 24.79 29.95
CA TYR A 8 -8.64 25.69 30.34
C TYR A 8 -8.56 25.88 31.87
N LEU A 9 -9.70 26.08 32.54
CA LEU A 9 -9.77 26.32 34.00
C LEU A 9 -9.48 25.07 34.84
N PHE A 10 -9.99 23.91 34.43
CA PHE A 10 -9.92 22.68 35.24
C PHE A 10 -8.77 21.75 34.85
N VAL A 11 -8.15 21.94 33.68
CA VAL A 11 -7.10 21.05 33.19
C VAL A 11 -5.81 21.81 32.92
N CYS A 12 -5.84 22.92 32.16
CA CYS A 12 -4.62 23.65 31.81
C CYS A 12 -4.04 24.47 32.96
N LEU A 13 -4.88 25.16 33.75
CA LEU A 13 -4.45 26.00 34.87
C LEU A 13 -3.81 25.19 36.03
N PRO A 14 -4.36 24.04 36.46
CA PRO A 14 -3.72 23.19 37.46
C PRO A 14 -2.43 22.55 36.95
N PHE A 15 -2.35 22.25 35.65
CA PHE A 15 -1.15 21.70 35.00
C PHE A 15 0.00 22.70 34.98
N LEU A 16 -0.27 23.96 34.64
CA LEU A 16 0.70 25.06 34.73
C LEU A 16 1.15 25.31 36.17
N CYS A 17 0.23 25.28 37.15
CA CYS A 17 0.57 25.39 38.57
C CYS A 17 1.44 24.22 39.08
N ALA A 18 1.22 22.99 38.60
CA ALA A 18 2.02 21.83 38.97
C ALA A 18 3.45 21.88 38.39
N ILE A 19 3.61 22.42 37.17
CA ILE A 19 4.92 22.69 36.55
C ILE A 19 5.69 23.75 37.34
N VAL A 20 5.02 24.86 37.70
CA VAL A 20 5.65 25.97 38.45
C VAL A 20 6.08 25.53 39.86
N LYS A 21 5.32 24.64 40.53
CA LYS A 21 5.65 24.13 41.88
C LYS A 21 6.62 22.94 41.91
N ARG A 22 7.12 22.44 40.76
CA ARG A 22 8.03 21.27 40.65
C ARG A 22 7.60 20.06 41.51
N ASN A 23 6.30 19.75 41.52
CA ASN A 23 5.77 18.59 42.26
C ASN A 23 5.51 17.41 41.32
N ASP A 24 6.52 16.55 41.14
CA ASP A 24 6.54 15.45 40.17
C ASP A 24 5.36 14.47 40.35
N ARG A 25 4.90 14.24 41.59
CA ARG A 25 3.74 13.36 41.85
C ARG A 25 2.43 13.96 41.33
N GLN A 26 2.21 15.25 41.54
CA GLN A 26 0.99 15.93 41.06
C GLN A 26 1.00 16.06 39.53
N PHE A 27 2.17 16.32 38.93
CA PHE A 27 2.36 16.36 37.49
C PHE A 27 2.03 15.01 36.82
N ILE A 28 2.59 13.90 37.34
CA ILE A 28 2.31 12.54 36.81
C ILE A 28 0.82 12.18 36.95
N GLN A 29 0.17 12.56 38.04
CA GLN A 29 -1.27 12.34 38.23
C GLN A 29 -2.11 13.15 37.24
N LEU A 30 -1.76 14.41 36.99
CA LEU A 30 -2.46 15.28 36.04
C LEU A 30 -2.27 14.80 34.59
N VAL A 31 -1.06 14.39 34.19
CA VAL A 31 -0.80 13.77 32.89
C VAL A 31 -1.61 12.48 32.73
N GLY A 32 -1.65 11.63 33.77
CA GLY A 32 -2.46 10.41 33.78
C GLY A 32 -3.96 10.68 33.64
N MET A 33 -4.47 11.74 34.25
CA MET A 33 -5.88 12.17 34.08
C MET A 33 -6.15 12.67 32.66
N LEU A 34 -5.21 13.39 32.06
CA LEU A 34 -5.33 13.90 30.69
C LEU A 34 -5.35 12.77 29.65
N ILE A 35 -4.45 11.80 29.79
CA ILE A 35 -4.39 10.61 28.94
C ILE A 35 -5.67 9.78 29.08
N ASN A 36 -6.16 9.59 30.31
CA ASN A 36 -7.42 8.89 30.53
C ASN A 36 -8.62 9.64 29.93
N LEU A 37 -8.64 10.97 30.01
CA LEU A 37 -9.70 11.79 29.41
C LEU A 37 -9.71 11.65 27.88
N VAL A 38 -8.55 11.72 27.25
CA VAL A 38 -8.39 11.56 25.80
C VAL A 38 -8.78 10.14 25.35
N LEU A 39 -8.35 9.12 26.09
CA LEU A 39 -8.71 7.73 25.80
C LEU A 39 -10.21 7.49 25.96
N VAL A 40 -10.84 8.03 27.01
CA VAL A 40 -12.28 7.89 27.22
C VAL A 40 -13.07 8.60 26.12
N LEU A 41 -12.68 9.82 25.76
CA LEU A 41 -13.28 10.56 24.64
C LEU A 41 -13.14 9.78 23.32
N GLY A 42 -11.93 9.30 23.02
CA GLY A 42 -11.66 8.50 21.82
C GLY A 42 -12.49 7.21 21.77
N LEU A 43 -12.56 6.46 22.87
CA LEU A 43 -13.38 5.25 22.97
C LEU A 43 -14.87 5.55 22.86
N THR A 44 -15.37 6.64 23.45
CA THR A 44 -16.78 7.01 23.30
C THR A 44 -17.12 7.37 21.85
N ILE A 45 -16.22 8.03 21.12
CA ILE A 45 -16.43 8.31 19.68
C ILE A 45 -16.44 7.00 18.89
N LEU A 46 -15.50 6.09 19.16
CA LEU A 46 -15.37 4.79 18.48
C LEU A 46 -16.58 3.87 18.72
N VAL A 47 -17.04 3.77 19.98
CA VAL A 47 -18.22 2.97 20.35
C VAL A 47 -19.49 3.57 19.76
N THR A 48 -19.61 4.91 19.74
CA THR A 48 -20.80 5.55 19.15
C THR A 48 -20.83 5.41 17.63
N PHE A 49 -19.67 5.48 16.96
CA PHE A 49 -19.53 5.17 15.53
C PHE A 49 -19.90 3.72 15.23
N GLY A 50 -19.42 2.76 16.03
CA GLY A 50 -19.74 1.34 15.87
C GLY A 50 -21.21 0.99 16.08
N LEU A 51 -21.93 1.73 16.93
CA LEU A 51 -23.36 1.50 17.22
C LEU A 51 -24.31 2.21 16.25
N THR A 52 -23.90 3.33 15.65
CA THR A 52 -24.80 4.18 14.84
C THR A 52 -24.44 4.24 13.36
N GLY A 53 -23.28 3.72 12.95
CA GLY A 53 -22.84 3.67 11.55
C GLY A 53 -22.47 5.03 10.94
N HIS A 54 -22.61 6.13 11.68
CA HIS A 54 -22.24 7.48 11.25
C HIS A 54 -21.26 8.13 12.23
N VAL A 55 -20.33 8.93 11.71
CA VAL A 55 -19.55 9.85 12.53
C VAL A 55 -20.51 10.94 12.98
N ILE A 56 -20.64 11.16 14.30
CA ILE A 56 -21.48 12.24 14.82
C ILE A 56 -20.95 13.56 14.26
N HIS A 57 -21.66 14.13 13.28
CA HIS A 57 -21.45 15.51 12.90
C HIS A 57 -21.98 16.38 14.03
N PHE A 58 -21.08 17.16 14.66
CA PHE A 58 -21.39 18.06 15.77
C PHE A 58 -22.33 19.23 15.38
N SER A 59 -22.99 19.18 14.22
CA SER A 59 -23.98 20.17 13.79
C SER A 59 -25.32 20.03 14.51
N ASP A 60 -25.66 18.82 14.97
CA ASP A 60 -26.96 18.57 15.60
C ASP A 60 -26.83 18.74 17.11
N GLY A 61 -27.27 19.92 17.56
CA GLY A 61 -27.28 20.43 18.94
C GLY A 61 -26.88 19.43 20.03
N LEU A 62 -25.64 19.58 20.51
CA LEU A 62 -24.96 18.92 21.64
C LEU A 62 -25.72 18.92 23.00
N PHE A 63 -26.98 19.36 23.03
CA PHE A 63 -27.77 19.66 24.23
C PHE A 63 -29.13 18.95 24.28
N GLN A 64 -29.35 17.87 23.52
CA GLN A 64 -30.51 17.01 23.78
C GLN A 64 -30.32 16.28 25.12
N LYS A 65 -31.17 16.57 26.11
CA LYS A 65 -31.08 16.04 27.49
C LYS A 65 -30.95 14.52 27.54
N LEU A 66 -31.60 13.80 26.62
CA LEU A 66 -31.53 12.34 26.54
C LEU A 66 -30.17 11.82 26.05
N PHE A 67 -29.53 12.52 25.11
CA PHE A 67 -28.19 12.18 24.62
C PHE A 67 -27.15 12.43 25.71
N LEU A 68 -27.24 13.56 26.40
CA LEU A 68 -26.35 13.90 27.51
C LEU A 68 -26.46 12.87 28.65
N LEU A 69 -27.67 12.41 28.99
CA LEU A 69 -27.88 11.39 30.02
C LEU A 69 -27.27 10.03 29.63
N LYS A 70 -27.48 9.58 28.38
CA LYS A 70 -26.87 8.35 27.86
C LYS A 70 -25.34 8.44 27.82
N PHE A 71 -24.81 9.60 27.44
CA PHE A 71 -23.37 9.88 27.39
C PHE A 71 -22.74 9.87 28.79
N ILE A 72 -23.38 10.51 29.77
CA ILE A 72 -22.92 10.51 31.17
C ILE A 72 -22.97 9.10 31.76
N MET A 73 -24.05 8.34 31.53
CA MET A 73 -24.14 6.94 31.99
C MET A 73 -23.03 6.09 31.38
N LEU A 74 -22.78 6.22 30.07
CA LEU A 74 -21.73 5.48 29.38
C LEU A 74 -20.34 5.82 29.93
N ILE A 75 -20.02 7.10 30.11
CA ILE A 75 -18.75 7.53 30.72
C ILE A 75 -18.62 7.00 32.14
N THR A 76 -19.69 7.01 32.92
CA THR A 76 -19.67 6.52 34.31
C THR A 76 -19.42 5.02 34.37
N ILE A 77 -20.00 4.24 33.46
CA ILE A 77 -19.77 2.80 33.34
C ILE A 77 -18.32 2.53 32.93
N ILE A 78 -17.81 3.25 31.92
CA ILE A 78 -16.41 3.10 31.45
C ILE A 78 -15.45 3.47 32.58
N GLN A 79 -15.68 4.57 33.31
CA GLN A 79 -14.87 4.95 34.46
C GLN A 79 -14.95 3.91 35.59
N GLY A 80 -16.12 3.33 35.84
CA GLY A 80 -16.30 2.23 36.79
C GLY A 80 -15.44 1.02 36.43
N VAL A 81 -15.46 0.61 35.16
CA VAL A 81 -14.64 -0.51 34.65
C VAL A 81 -13.15 -0.18 34.75
N VAL A 82 -12.73 1.04 34.41
CA VAL A 82 -11.32 1.48 34.55
C VAL A 82 -10.88 1.49 36.02
N LEU A 83 -11.75 1.92 36.94
CA LEU A 83 -11.43 1.92 38.37
C LEU A 83 -11.39 0.51 38.94
N VAL A 84 -12.31 -0.37 38.56
CA VAL A 84 -12.33 -1.78 38.97
C VAL A 84 -11.10 -2.50 38.43
N THR A 85 -10.75 -2.32 37.15
CA THR A 85 -9.53 -2.92 36.57
C THR A 85 -8.26 -2.34 37.20
N ARG A 86 -8.23 -1.05 37.53
CA ARG A 86 -7.10 -0.43 38.27
C ARG A 86 -6.97 -0.98 39.69
N ARG A 87 -8.10 -1.19 40.40
CA ARG A 87 -8.14 -1.73 41.76
C ARG A 87 -7.83 -3.23 41.77
N TRP A 88 -8.30 -3.98 40.77
CA TRP A 88 -7.96 -5.38 40.55
C TRP A 88 -6.47 -5.55 40.22
N ARG A 89 -5.92 -4.69 39.35
CA ARG A 89 -4.49 -4.61 39.06
C ARG A 89 -3.67 -4.24 40.30
N GLN A 90 -4.12 -3.30 41.14
CA GLN A 90 -3.41 -3.00 42.39
C GLN A 90 -3.49 -4.11 43.44
N LYS A 91 -4.51 -4.97 43.40
CA LYS A 91 -4.70 -6.06 44.38
C LYS A 91 -4.01 -7.37 43.96
N TRP A 92 -3.84 -7.61 42.65
CA TRP A 92 -3.26 -8.84 42.10
C TRP A 92 -1.90 -8.64 41.40
N LEU A 93 -1.63 -7.43 40.88
CA LEU A 93 -0.34 -7.04 40.28
C LEU A 93 0.33 -5.96 41.14
N THR A 94 0.61 -6.24 42.41
CA THR A 94 1.64 -5.48 43.14
C THR A 94 3.00 -5.94 42.65
N PHE A 95 3.36 -5.53 41.43
CA PHE A 95 4.76 -5.44 41.09
C PHE A 95 5.29 -4.21 41.82
N GLU A 96 6.18 -4.41 42.80
CA GLU A 96 7.04 -3.33 43.24
C GLU A 96 7.70 -2.78 41.98
N LEU A 97 7.31 -1.56 41.60
CA LEU A 97 8.02 -0.81 40.57
C LEU A 97 9.37 -0.45 41.19
N VAL A 98 10.32 -1.38 41.11
CA VAL A 98 11.73 -1.09 41.31
C VAL A 98 12.03 0.04 40.31
N PRO A 99 12.43 1.24 40.76
CA PRO A 99 12.76 2.32 39.85
C PRO A 99 13.90 1.83 38.97
N VAL A 100 13.59 1.55 37.70
CA VAL A 100 14.58 1.13 36.72
C VAL A 100 15.59 2.26 36.61
N THR A 101 16.78 2.03 37.15
CA THR A 101 17.90 2.94 37.08
C THR A 101 18.24 3.18 35.61
N ARG A 102 18.10 4.44 35.18
CA ARG A 102 18.56 5.06 33.93
C ARG A 102 19.03 4.05 32.87
N THR A 103 18.11 3.43 32.15
CA THR A 103 18.44 2.58 31.00
C THR A 103 19.17 3.43 29.96
N ARG A 104 20.37 3.02 29.56
CA ARG A 104 21.14 3.64 28.47
C ARG A 104 20.26 3.72 27.21
N HIS A 105 19.85 4.94 26.83
CA HIS A 105 18.88 5.18 25.75
C HIS A 105 19.29 4.52 24.42
N TRP A 106 20.59 4.45 24.11
CA TRP A 106 21.13 3.87 22.87
C TRP A 106 20.73 2.40 22.64
N PHE A 107 20.41 1.64 23.69
CA PHE A 107 19.95 0.24 23.55
C PHE A 107 18.57 0.12 22.91
N SER A 108 17.66 1.05 23.28
CA SER A 108 16.31 1.09 22.73
C SER A 108 16.33 1.43 21.23
N TRP A 109 17.32 2.20 20.79
CA TRP A 109 17.55 2.51 19.38
C TRP A 109 17.89 1.27 18.53
N TRP A 110 18.67 0.31 19.05
CA TRP A 110 18.94 -0.95 18.33
C TRP A 110 17.71 -1.84 18.23
N ILE A 111 16.90 -1.91 19.29
CA ILE A 111 15.63 -2.66 19.22
C ILE A 111 14.69 -2.00 18.22
N PHE A 112 14.59 -0.66 18.26
CA PHE A 112 13.77 0.10 17.32
C PHE A 112 14.22 -0.10 15.88
N SER A 113 15.53 -0.04 15.60
CA SER A 113 16.05 -0.22 14.24
C SER A 113 15.78 -1.63 13.70
N GLY A 114 15.94 -2.68 14.51
CA GLY A 114 15.59 -4.04 14.12
C GLY A 114 14.08 -4.20 13.86
N ALA A 115 13.23 -3.66 14.75
CA ALA A 115 11.78 -3.68 14.56
C ALA A 115 11.34 -2.90 13.31
N LEU A 116 12.02 -1.78 13.00
CA LEU A 116 11.78 -0.98 11.80
C LEU A 116 12.12 -1.77 10.54
N LEU A 117 13.28 -2.46 10.50
CA LEU A 117 13.64 -3.30 9.35
C LEU A 117 12.60 -4.39 9.07
N ILE A 118 12.12 -5.07 10.12
CA ILE A 118 11.08 -6.09 9.99
C ILE A 118 9.78 -5.47 9.47
N SER A 119 9.37 -4.33 10.03
CA SER A 119 8.15 -3.62 9.63
C SER A 119 8.19 -3.16 8.18
N VAL A 120 9.31 -2.59 7.72
CA VAL A 120 9.48 -2.17 6.31
C VAL A 120 9.51 -3.38 5.38
N GLY A 121 10.18 -4.47 5.76
CA GLY A 121 10.16 -5.72 4.97
C GLY A 121 8.75 -6.30 4.85
N TYR A 122 7.99 -6.31 5.96
CA TYR A 122 6.59 -6.72 5.98
C TYR A 122 5.71 -5.80 5.12
N PHE A 123 5.92 -4.47 5.19
CA PHE A 123 5.20 -3.50 4.37
C PHE A 123 5.38 -3.80 2.88
N LEU A 124 6.63 -3.95 2.43
CA LEU A 124 6.94 -4.21 1.02
C LEU A 124 6.32 -5.53 0.54
N LEU A 125 6.38 -6.57 1.38
CA LEU A 125 5.73 -7.83 1.08
C LEU A 125 4.21 -7.67 0.99
N SER A 126 3.56 -7.13 2.02
CA SER A 126 2.10 -6.95 2.06
C SER A 126 1.62 -6.06 0.91
N ALA A 127 2.34 -4.97 0.61
CA ALA A 127 2.08 -4.12 -0.55
C ALA A 127 2.19 -4.91 -1.85
N SER A 128 3.19 -5.77 -2.04
CA SER A 128 3.29 -6.62 -3.24
C SER A 128 2.09 -7.59 -3.38
N PHE A 129 1.58 -8.13 -2.27
CA PHE A 129 0.38 -8.97 -2.27
C PHE A 129 -0.87 -8.17 -2.63
N TRP A 130 -1.06 -7.02 -2.00
CA TRP A 130 -2.20 -6.13 -2.27
C TRP A 130 -2.19 -5.65 -3.71
N THR A 131 -1.03 -5.24 -4.22
CA THR A 131 -0.83 -4.77 -5.60
C THR A 131 -1.19 -5.87 -6.61
N LYS A 132 -0.69 -7.11 -6.41
CA LYS A 132 -1.06 -8.24 -7.28
C LYS A 132 -2.54 -8.62 -7.18
N ALA A 133 -3.17 -8.47 -6.01
CA ALA A 133 -4.58 -8.80 -5.83
C ALA A 133 -5.51 -7.79 -6.51
N ASN A 134 -5.17 -6.51 -6.49
CA ASN A 134 -6.00 -5.45 -7.06
C ASN A 134 -5.76 -5.25 -8.56
N PHE A 135 -4.52 -5.42 -9.04
CA PHE A 135 -4.17 -5.15 -10.43
C PHE A 135 -3.84 -6.41 -11.25
N GLY A 136 -3.77 -7.59 -10.63
CA GLY A 136 -3.50 -8.86 -11.33
C GLY A 136 -2.02 -9.06 -11.70
N LEU A 137 -1.78 -9.71 -12.85
CA LEU A 137 -0.46 -9.85 -13.46
C LEU A 137 -0.02 -8.49 -13.99
N LEU A 138 0.68 -7.74 -13.15
CA LEU A 138 1.19 -6.42 -13.49
C LEU A 138 2.44 -6.54 -14.34
N THR A 139 2.36 -6.08 -15.58
CA THR A 139 3.57 -5.72 -16.32
C THR A 139 4.11 -4.39 -15.79
N PRO A 140 5.42 -4.14 -15.91
CA PRO A 140 6.02 -2.87 -15.50
C PRO A 140 5.30 -1.61 -15.99
N GLU A 141 4.81 -1.66 -17.22
CA GLU A 141 4.09 -0.57 -17.87
C GLU A 141 2.77 -0.27 -17.19
N GLN A 142 2.04 -1.31 -16.78
CA GLN A 142 0.77 -1.15 -16.09
C GLN A 142 0.97 -0.52 -14.71
N ILE A 143 2.07 -0.85 -14.01
CA ILE A 143 2.44 -0.20 -12.75
C ILE A 143 2.71 1.28 -12.98
N VAL A 144 3.56 1.63 -13.94
CA VAL A 144 3.88 3.05 -14.26
C VAL A 144 2.62 3.80 -14.68
N TYR A 145 1.78 3.19 -15.50
CA TYR A 145 0.52 3.78 -15.95
C TYR A 145 -0.40 4.07 -14.77
N ASN A 146 -0.68 3.06 -13.93
CA ASN A 146 -1.58 3.20 -12.78
C ASN A 146 -1.07 4.20 -11.75
N LEU A 147 0.25 4.30 -11.53
CA LEU A 147 0.85 5.30 -10.65
C LEU A 147 0.73 6.74 -11.18
N ARG A 148 0.57 6.91 -12.49
CA ARG A 148 0.47 8.23 -13.15
C ARG A 148 -0.96 8.66 -13.42
N GLN A 149 -1.92 7.75 -13.33
CA GLN A 149 -3.31 8.13 -13.52
C GLN A 149 -3.74 9.12 -12.42
N PRO A 150 -4.48 10.18 -12.78
CA PRO A 150 -5.08 11.06 -11.79
C PRO A 150 -5.96 10.23 -10.85
N MET A 151 -5.74 10.34 -9.54
CA MET A 151 -6.55 9.64 -8.53
C MET A 151 -7.95 10.27 -8.36
N THR A 152 -8.28 11.29 -9.14
CA THR A 152 -9.59 11.96 -9.13
C THR A 152 -10.68 11.01 -9.61
N GLY A 153 -11.57 10.60 -8.71
CA GLY A 153 -12.66 9.66 -8.98
C GLY A 153 -12.35 8.20 -8.64
N VAL A 154 -11.18 7.93 -8.02
CA VAL A 154 -10.90 6.61 -7.44
C VAL A 154 -11.78 6.37 -6.23
N ASP A 155 -12.35 5.17 -6.12
CA ASP A 155 -13.18 4.76 -5.00
C ASP A 155 -12.42 4.89 -3.66
N ASP A 156 -13.04 5.49 -2.65
CA ASP A 156 -12.44 5.64 -1.32
C ASP A 156 -12.08 4.27 -0.72
N GLY A 157 -12.85 3.23 -1.05
CA GLY A 157 -12.57 1.86 -0.65
C GLY A 157 -11.23 1.35 -1.16
N PHE A 158 -10.79 1.76 -2.35
CA PHE A 158 -9.48 1.41 -2.89
C PHE A 158 -8.34 1.97 -2.02
N ILE A 159 -8.38 3.27 -1.71
CA ILE A 159 -7.37 3.93 -0.86
C ILE A 159 -7.41 3.35 0.56
N ASN A 160 -8.62 3.18 1.11
CA ASN A 160 -8.82 2.62 2.44
C ASN A 160 -8.33 1.17 2.53
N SER A 161 -8.39 0.39 1.45
CA SER A 161 -7.85 -0.98 1.44
C SER A 161 -6.32 -1.00 1.50
N PHE A 162 -5.64 -0.04 0.85
CA PHE A 162 -4.18 0.07 0.91
C PHE A 162 -3.70 0.53 2.29
N ILE A 163 -4.40 1.52 2.87
CA ILE A 163 -4.11 2.01 4.21
C ILE A 163 -4.41 0.91 5.24
N GLY A 164 -5.59 0.29 5.14
CA GLY A 164 -6.09 -0.72 6.06
C GLY A 164 -5.28 -2.03 6.06
N GLY A 165 -4.73 -2.41 4.91
CA GLY A 165 -3.91 -3.60 4.77
C GLY A 165 -2.42 -3.29 4.99
N PRO A 166 -1.62 -3.03 3.93
CA PRO A 166 -0.18 -2.87 4.04
C PRO A 166 0.29 -1.84 5.09
N VAL A 167 -0.29 -0.63 5.12
CA VAL A 167 0.20 0.46 5.98
C VAL A 167 -0.09 0.19 7.46
N LEU A 168 -1.35 -0.05 7.81
CA LEU A 168 -1.73 -0.36 9.20
C LEU A 168 -1.09 -1.66 9.69
N GLY A 169 -0.97 -2.67 8.82
CA GLY A 169 -0.27 -3.91 9.13
C GLY A 169 1.21 -3.67 9.50
N ALA A 170 1.90 -2.82 8.74
CA ALA A 170 3.30 -2.46 9.02
C ALA A 170 3.46 -1.70 10.34
N ILE A 171 2.60 -0.72 10.61
CA ILE A 171 2.59 0.04 11.87
C ILE A 171 2.32 -0.90 13.06
N THR A 172 1.34 -1.80 12.93
CA THR A 172 1.00 -2.78 13.96
C THR A 172 2.16 -3.75 14.21
N CYS A 173 2.84 -4.19 13.14
CA CYS A 173 4.04 -5.01 13.23
C CYS A 173 5.17 -4.28 14.00
N LEU A 174 5.45 -3.02 13.65
CA LEU A 174 6.48 -2.20 14.31
C LEU A 174 6.21 -2.08 15.81
N ILE A 175 5.00 -1.68 16.18
CA ILE A 175 4.61 -1.48 17.58
C ILE A 175 4.69 -2.80 18.33
N SER A 176 4.14 -3.88 17.77
CA SER A 176 4.10 -5.19 18.43
C SER A 176 5.50 -5.75 18.69
N VAL A 177 6.38 -5.73 17.68
CA VAL A 177 7.77 -6.21 17.81
C VAL A 177 8.56 -5.33 18.78
N PHE A 178 8.43 -4.00 18.67
CA PHE A 178 9.13 -3.07 19.56
C PHE A 178 8.72 -3.24 21.03
N LEU A 179 7.41 -3.35 21.30
CA LEU A 179 6.90 -3.57 22.66
C LEU A 179 7.29 -4.95 23.19
N PHE A 180 7.18 -5.99 22.38
CA PHE A 180 7.57 -7.35 22.76
C PHE A 180 9.06 -7.43 23.12
N CYS A 181 9.95 -6.89 22.29
CA CYS A 181 11.39 -6.88 22.58
C CYS A 181 11.73 -6.06 23.84
N ASN A 182 11.05 -4.93 24.07
CA ASN A 182 11.22 -4.15 25.29
C ASN A 182 10.68 -4.86 26.53
N TYR A 183 9.59 -5.62 26.39
CA TYR A 183 9.02 -6.44 27.46
C TYR A 183 9.97 -7.57 27.86
N ILE A 184 10.49 -8.33 26.88
CA ILE A 184 11.50 -9.38 27.13
C ILE A 184 12.76 -8.79 27.78
N ARG A 185 13.23 -7.63 27.32
CA ARG A 185 14.33 -6.90 27.95
C ARG A 185 14.02 -6.57 29.41
N HIS A 186 12.83 -6.05 29.69
CA HIS A 186 12.42 -5.71 31.05
C HIS A 186 12.43 -6.93 31.98
N LEU A 187 11.87 -8.06 31.53
CA LEU A 187 11.91 -9.32 32.27
C LEU A 187 13.34 -9.80 32.55
N GLN A 188 14.24 -9.70 31.57
CA GLN A 188 15.66 -10.10 31.75
C GLN A 188 16.37 -9.21 32.78
N LEU A 189 16.07 -7.91 32.82
CA LEU A 189 16.62 -7.00 33.82
C LEU A 189 16.12 -7.31 35.23
N LEU A 190 14.84 -7.68 35.38
CA LEU A 190 14.27 -8.11 36.66
C LEU A 190 14.93 -9.38 37.20
N VAL A 191 15.26 -10.35 36.32
CA VAL A 191 15.89 -11.61 36.75
C VAL A 191 17.37 -11.43 37.09
N THR A 192 18.12 -10.71 36.26
CA THR A 192 19.60 -10.67 36.38
C THR A 192 20.12 -9.50 37.22
N HIS A 193 19.28 -8.50 37.56
CA HIS A 193 19.60 -7.32 38.37
C HIS A 193 20.82 -6.48 37.92
N LYS A 194 21.43 -6.76 36.75
CA LYS A 194 22.53 -6.01 36.13
C LYS A 194 22.33 -5.87 34.63
N ILE A 195 22.58 -4.68 34.10
CA ILE A 195 22.73 -4.47 32.64
C ILE A 195 24.11 -5.03 32.25
N THR A 196 24.11 -6.23 31.67
CA THR A 196 25.33 -6.90 31.22
C THR A 196 25.66 -6.56 29.76
N HIS A 197 26.95 -6.59 29.41
CA HIS A 197 27.43 -6.52 28.02
C HIS A 197 26.74 -7.56 27.09
N HIS A 198 26.25 -8.66 27.66
CA HIS A 198 25.49 -9.68 26.94
C HIS A 198 24.14 -9.18 26.38
N LEU A 199 23.46 -8.22 27.04
CA LEU A 199 22.23 -7.62 26.51
C LEU A 199 22.53 -6.83 25.24
N GLU A 200 23.62 -6.04 25.23
CA GLU A 200 24.08 -5.27 24.05
C GLU A 200 24.33 -6.15 22.84
N LEU A 201 25.06 -7.24 23.04
CA LEU A 201 25.30 -8.25 22.01
C LEU A 201 23.99 -8.85 21.49
N LYS A 202 23.01 -9.14 22.36
CA LYS A 202 21.69 -9.65 21.93
C LYS A 202 20.92 -8.65 21.07
N ALA A 203 20.94 -7.35 21.41
CA ALA A 203 20.28 -6.32 20.59
C ALA A 203 20.96 -6.15 19.22
N LYS A 204 22.30 -6.15 19.16
CA LYS A 204 23.02 -6.10 17.88
C LYS A 204 22.76 -7.34 17.02
N ARG A 205 22.73 -8.54 17.63
CA ARG A 205 22.34 -9.79 16.93
C ARG A 205 20.91 -9.73 16.42
N PHE A 206 19.98 -9.17 17.19
CA PHE A 206 18.60 -8.98 16.75
C PHE A 206 18.52 -8.09 15.49
N VAL A 207 19.29 -7.01 15.43
CA VAL A 207 19.36 -6.15 14.23
C VAL A 207 19.92 -6.92 13.04
N LEU A 208 20.97 -7.72 13.23
CA LEU A 208 21.55 -8.54 12.16
C LEU A 208 20.55 -9.57 11.62
N VAL A 209 19.81 -10.25 12.50
CA VAL A 209 18.75 -11.19 12.10
C VAL A 209 17.60 -10.44 11.41
N SER A 210 17.23 -9.27 11.90
CA SER A 210 16.19 -8.41 11.29
C SER A 210 16.59 -7.96 9.89
N ALA A 211 17.86 -7.65 9.66
CA ALA A 211 18.39 -7.29 8.35
C ALA A 211 18.35 -8.48 7.37
N LEU A 212 18.72 -9.68 7.81
CA LEU A 212 18.59 -10.90 6.99
C LEU A 212 17.14 -11.18 6.62
N LEU A 213 16.23 -11.06 7.59
CA LEU A 213 14.79 -11.21 7.36
C LEU A 213 14.27 -10.14 6.39
N PHE A 214 14.68 -8.89 6.55
CA PHE A 214 14.36 -7.80 5.62
C PHE A 214 14.80 -8.14 4.19
N CYS A 215 16.03 -8.61 3.98
CA CYS A 215 16.50 -9.04 2.65
C CYS A 215 15.63 -10.18 2.08
N GLY A 216 15.26 -11.16 2.89
CA GLY A 216 14.38 -12.26 2.47
C GLY A 216 12.98 -11.77 2.06
N LEU A 217 12.34 -10.96 2.90
CA LEU A 217 11.00 -10.41 2.63
C LEU A 217 10.99 -9.52 1.39
N THR A 218 12.01 -8.68 1.22
CA THR A 218 12.14 -7.79 0.06
C THR A 218 12.43 -8.54 -1.23
N THR A 219 13.22 -9.63 -1.18
CA THR A 219 13.45 -10.50 -2.34
C THR A 219 12.14 -11.13 -2.82
N VAL A 220 11.32 -11.65 -1.89
CA VAL A 220 10.00 -12.22 -2.24
C VAL A 220 9.07 -11.14 -2.80
N ALA A 221 9.05 -9.95 -2.20
CA ALA A 221 8.27 -8.82 -2.70
C ALA A 221 8.70 -8.42 -4.13
N ALA A 222 10.00 -8.35 -4.38
CA ALA A 222 10.58 -7.98 -5.67
C ALA A 222 10.27 -8.98 -6.79
N ILE A 223 10.39 -10.29 -6.51
CA ILE A 223 10.00 -11.35 -7.46
C ILE A 223 8.51 -11.25 -7.78
N LYS A 224 7.68 -10.91 -6.78
CA LYS A 224 6.23 -10.89 -6.93
C LYS A 224 5.71 -9.76 -7.83
N ILE A 225 6.43 -8.65 -7.89
CA ILE A 225 6.11 -7.49 -8.74
C ILE A 225 6.94 -7.46 -10.03
N ASP A 226 7.70 -8.51 -10.33
CA ASP A 226 8.66 -8.56 -11.43
C ASP A 226 9.59 -7.34 -11.49
N ALA A 227 10.27 -7.07 -10.37
CA ALA A 227 11.18 -5.92 -10.26
C ALA A 227 12.32 -5.95 -11.29
N VAL A 228 12.73 -7.13 -11.75
CA VAL A 228 13.74 -7.29 -12.81
C VAL A 228 13.16 -6.84 -14.15
N GLY A 229 12.00 -7.34 -14.54
CA GLY A 229 11.31 -6.86 -15.75
C GLY A 229 11.04 -5.35 -15.69
N PHE A 230 10.75 -4.81 -14.50
CA PHE A 230 10.59 -3.37 -14.31
C PHE A 230 11.88 -2.57 -14.54
N TYR A 231 13.00 -3.07 -14.03
CA TYR A 231 14.30 -2.47 -14.27
C TYR A 231 14.65 -2.52 -15.76
N GLU A 232 14.51 -3.69 -16.39
CA GLU A 232 14.76 -3.88 -17.82
C GLU A 232 13.89 -2.94 -18.66
N TYR A 233 12.59 -2.80 -18.36
CA TYR A 233 11.71 -1.87 -19.05
C TYR A 233 12.19 -0.40 -18.99
N LEU A 234 12.69 0.03 -17.83
CA LEU A 234 13.18 1.40 -17.64
C LEU A 234 14.55 1.65 -18.26
N THR A 235 15.41 0.63 -18.33
CA THR A 235 16.78 0.77 -18.82
C THR A 235 17.01 0.27 -20.24
N ALA A 236 16.04 -0.46 -20.82
CA ALA A 236 16.14 -0.99 -22.18
C ALA A 236 16.36 0.15 -23.16
N ASN A 237 17.49 0.06 -23.86
CA ASN A 237 17.82 0.79 -25.07
C ASN A 237 18.18 -0.23 -26.18
N SER A 238 17.70 0.00 -27.39
CA SER A 238 17.60 -0.82 -28.58
C SER A 238 17.50 0.11 -29.79
N PRO A 239 18.53 0.15 -30.65
CA PRO A 239 18.51 0.98 -31.84
C PRO A 239 17.56 0.45 -32.92
N PHE A 240 16.87 -0.68 -32.70
CA PHE A 240 16.10 -1.38 -33.73
C PHE A 240 15.09 -0.45 -34.43
N ILE A 241 14.32 0.34 -33.69
CA ILE A 241 13.35 1.26 -34.31
C ILE A 241 14.08 2.39 -35.02
N GLU A 242 15.12 2.99 -34.43
CA GLU A 242 15.89 4.06 -35.07
C GLU A 242 16.53 3.63 -36.40
N GLU A 243 17.08 2.41 -36.44
CA GLU A 243 17.75 1.85 -37.60
C GLU A 243 16.78 1.34 -38.68
N ASN A 244 15.62 0.82 -38.29
CA ASN A 244 14.66 0.18 -39.22
C ASN A 244 13.45 1.07 -39.55
N TYR A 245 13.26 2.20 -38.87
CA TYR A 245 12.13 3.09 -39.13
C TYR A 245 12.28 3.79 -40.48
N VAL A 246 11.33 3.52 -41.37
CA VAL A 246 11.26 4.13 -42.69
C VAL A 246 10.22 5.24 -42.68
N ALA A 247 10.68 6.48 -42.76
CA ALA A 247 9.79 7.65 -42.73
C ALA A 247 8.85 7.67 -43.97
N PRO A 248 7.52 7.67 -43.79
CA PRO A 248 6.58 7.61 -44.90
C PRO A 248 6.70 8.77 -45.89
N ASN A 249 7.15 9.95 -45.45
CA ASN A 249 7.37 11.12 -46.28
C ASN A 249 8.63 11.03 -47.17
N LYS A 250 9.55 10.11 -46.85
CA LYS A 250 10.79 9.88 -47.61
C LYS A 250 10.71 8.61 -48.48
N THR A 251 9.61 7.87 -48.40
CA THR A 251 9.45 6.58 -49.06
C THR A 251 8.28 6.59 -50.03
N LYS A 252 8.52 6.06 -51.22
CA LYS A 252 7.48 5.92 -52.24
C LYS A 252 6.51 4.79 -51.85
N LEU A 253 5.30 5.15 -51.43
CA LEU A 253 4.22 4.19 -51.20
C LEU A 253 3.62 3.74 -52.54
N THR A 254 3.61 2.44 -52.82
CA THR A 254 2.98 1.86 -54.00
C THR A 254 1.64 1.23 -53.64
N PHE A 255 0.57 1.80 -54.19
CA PHE A 255 -0.78 1.27 -54.00
C PHE A 255 -1.09 0.16 -55.03
N PRO A 256 -1.91 -0.84 -54.68
CA PRO A 256 -2.38 -1.82 -55.65
C PRO A 256 -3.18 -1.15 -56.78
N LYS A 257 -3.13 -1.74 -57.98
CA LYS A 257 -3.83 -1.22 -59.19
C LYS A 257 -5.33 -1.02 -58.95
N GLN A 258 -5.96 -1.93 -58.24
CA GLN A 258 -7.34 -1.81 -57.80
C GLN A 258 -7.38 -1.42 -56.32
N LYS A 259 -7.99 -0.28 -56.03
CA LYS A 259 -8.21 0.17 -54.66
C LYS A 259 -9.14 -0.81 -53.94
N ARG A 260 -8.84 -1.08 -52.68
CA ARG A 260 -9.65 -1.92 -51.79
C ARG A 260 -10.13 -1.07 -50.63
N ASN A 261 -11.34 -1.34 -50.14
CA ASN A 261 -11.79 -0.79 -48.88
C ASN A 261 -11.13 -1.58 -47.73
N LEU A 262 -10.67 -0.87 -46.70
CA LEU A 262 -10.16 -1.48 -45.48
C LEU A 262 -11.22 -1.32 -44.38
N ILE A 263 -11.72 -2.44 -43.89
CA ILE A 263 -12.54 -2.49 -42.68
C ILE A 263 -11.64 -2.97 -41.56
N TYR A 264 -11.51 -2.16 -40.52
CA TYR A 264 -10.66 -2.49 -39.38
C TYR A 264 -11.49 -2.55 -38.10
N ILE A 265 -11.45 -3.71 -37.43
CA ILE A 265 -12.29 -4.02 -36.27
C ILE A 265 -11.39 -4.22 -35.06
N TYR A 266 -11.54 -3.34 -34.07
CA TYR A 266 -10.97 -3.53 -32.75
C TYR A 266 -11.94 -4.35 -31.90
N ALA A 267 -11.51 -5.53 -31.46
CA ALA A 267 -12.23 -6.34 -30.49
C ALA A 267 -11.58 -6.18 -29.12
N GLU A 268 -12.24 -5.45 -28.22
CA GLU A 268 -11.73 -5.19 -26.87
C GLU A 268 -11.60 -6.49 -26.07
N SER A 269 -10.44 -6.69 -25.45
CA SER A 269 -10.16 -7.85 -24.58
C SER A 269 -10.38 -9.23 -25.21
N LEU A 270 -10.28 -9.34 -26.54
CA LEU A 270 -10.34 -10.62 -27.25
C LEU A 270 -8.98 -11.33 -27.19
N GLU A 271 -8.97 -12.50 -26.55
CA GLU A 271 -7.77 -13.32 -26.37
C GLU A 271 -7.94 -14.72 -26.95
N SER A 272 -6.83 -15.32 -27.40
CA SER A 272 -6.80 -16.71 -27.85
C SER A 272 -7.08 -17.73 -26.73
N THR A 273 -6.99 -17.28 -25.47
CA THR A 273 -7.31 -18.07 -24.26
C THR A 273 -8.75 -18.59 -24.27
N ALA A 274 -9.67 -17.90 -24.98
CA ALA A 274 -11.07 -18.31 -25.16
C ALA A 274 -11.27 -19.55 -26.05
N THR A 275 -10.25 -19.98 -26.79
CA THR A 275 -10.28 -21.23 -27.57
C THR A 275 -10.03 -22.46 -26.69
N SER A 276 -10.31 -23.66 -27.22
CA SER A 276 -10.07 -24.92 -26.50
C SER A 276 -8.57 -25.17 -26.26
N ARG A 277 -8.24 -25.93 -25.21
CA ARG A 277 -6.85 -26.34 -24.93
C ARG A 277 -6.19 -27.09 -26.09
N GLU A 278 -6.97 -27.90 -26.80
CA GLU A 278 -6.51 -28.67 -27.97
C GLU A 278 -6.05 -27.75 -29.11
N MET A 279 -6.76 -26.63 -29.32
CA MET A 279 -6.41 -25.64 -30.33
C MET A 279 -5.30 -24.68 -29.89
N GLY A 280 -5.08 -24.51 -28.59
CA GLY A 280 -4.01 -23.68 -28.03
C GLY A 280 -4.45 -22.70 -26.94
N GLY A 281 -5.75 -22.57 -26.69
CA GLY A 281 -6.30 -21.73 -25.62
C GLY A 281 -6.31 -22.38 -24.23
N GLN A 282 -7.19 -21.90 -23.36
CA GLN A 282 -7.29 -22.32 -21.95
C GLN A 282 -8.67 -22.89 -21.58
N MET A 283 -9.65 -22.80 -22.48
CA MET A 283 -11.00 -23.27 -22.25
C MET A 283 -11.14 -24.78 -22.50
N LYS A 284 -12.18 -25.39 -21.90
CA LYS A 284 -12.51 -26.80 -22.15
C LYS A 284 -13.05 -27.01 -23.56
N THR A 285 -13.83 -26.06 -24.07
CA THR A 285 -14.43 -26.06 -25.40
C THR A 285 -14.07 -24.77 -26.12
N ASN A 286 -14.24 -24.76 -27.44
CA ASN A 286 -14.05 -23.55 -28.23
C ASN A 286 -15.18 -22.55 -27.95
N LEU A 287 -14.87 -21.37 -27.44
CA LEU A 287 -15.86 -20.30 -27.24
C LEU A 287 -15.95 -19.34 -28.42
N LEU A 288 -15.09 -19.48 -29.44
CA LEU A 288 -15.03 -18.62 -30.62
C LEU A 288 -15.16 -19.42 -31.94
N PRO A 289 -16.15 -20.32 -32.08
CA PRO A 289 -16.20 -21.27 -33.19
C PRO A 289 -16.25 -20.62 -34.58
N GLU A 290 -16.98 -19.51 -34.73
CA GLU A 290 -17.10 -18.79 -36.00
C GLU A 290 -15.78 -18.10 -36.38
N LEU A 291 -15.10 -17.50 -35.40
CA LEU A 291 -13.82 -16.82 -35.63
C LEU A 291 -12.71 -17.82 -35.95
N THR A 292 -12.68 -18.97 -35.27
CA THR A 292 -11.72 -20.03 -35.56
C THR A 292 -11.98 -20.65 -36.94
N ALA A 293 -13.25 -20.87 -37.31
CA ALA A 293 -13.59 -21.38 -38.64
C ALA A 293 -13.14 -20.40 -39.74
N LEU A 294 -13.40 -19.10 -39.56
CA LEU A 294 -12.94 -18.06 -40.48
C LEU A 294 -11.41 -18.07 -40.63
N ALA A 295 -10.69 -18.18 -39.52
CA ALA A 295 -9.23 -18.16 -39.48
C ALA A 295 -8.56 -19.40 -40.09
N GLU A 296 -9.21 -20.57 -40.04
CA GLU A 296 -8.72 -21.81 -40.65
C GLU A 296 -9.08 -21.94 -42.13
N GLN A 297 -10.27 -21.47 -42.53
CA GLN A 297 -10.83 -21.77 -43.85
C GLN A 297 -10.59 -20.65 -44.88
N GLU A 298 -10.65 -19.39 -44.46
CA GLU A 298 -10.67 -18.24 -45.38
C GLU A 298 -9.61 -17.18 -45.06
N GLY A 299 -9.22 -17.07 -43.79
CA GLY A 299 -8.39 -16.00 -43.28
C GLY A 299 -6.90 -16.31 -43.20
N VAL A 300 -6.13 -15.27 -42.88
CA VAL A 300 -4.74 -15.39 -42.41
C VAL A 300 -4.74 -15.05 -40.93
N HIS A 301 -4.21 -15.95 -40.11
CA HIS A 301 -4.05 -15.72 -38.67
C HIS A 301 -2.57 -15.72 -38.28
N PHE A 302 -2.25 -15.00 -37.21
CA PHE A 302 -0.90 -14.90 -36.68
C PHE A 302 -0.86 -15.57 -35.30
N SER A 303 0.11 -16.45 -35.09
CA SER A 303 0.29 -17.21 -33.84
C SER A 303 1.73 -17.10 -33.38
N ASN A 304 1.93 -16.88 -32.08
CA ASN A 304 3.25 -16.94 -31.43
C ASN A 304 3.66 -18.38 -31.02
N SER A 305 2.91 -19.40 -31.43
CA SER A 305 3.16 -20.79 -31.06
C SER A 305 2.99 -21.73 -32.24
N ASN A 306 3.55 -22.94 -32.13
CA ASN A 306 3.39 -24.00 -33.13
C ASN A 306 2.04 -24.73 -33.05
N ARG A 307 1.09 -24.26 -32.22
CA ARG A 307 -0.28 -24.79 -32.14
C ARG A 307 -1.18 -24.14 -33.19
N SER A 308 -2.36 -24.73 -33.44
CA SER A 308 -3.33 -24.23 -34.43
C SER A 308 -3.71 -22.77 -34.18
N PHE A 309 -3.92 -22.40 -32.92
CA PHE A 309 -4.18 -21.02 -32.51
C PHE A 309 -3.23 -20.60 -31.40
N GLY A 310 -2.78 -19.35 -31.49
CA GLY A 310 -1.98 -18.68 -30.47
C GLY A 310 -2.44 -17.24 -30.31
N GLY A 311 -1.66 -16.45 -29.57
CA GLY A 311 -1.89 -15.02 -29.44
C GLY A 311 -0.82 -14.22 -30.17
N ALA A 312 -1.05 -12.93 -30.35
CA ALA A 312 0.05 -12.01 -30.59
C ALA A 312 0.96 -12.02 -29.35
N GLN A 313 2.28 -12.14 -29.55
CA GLN A 313 3.22 -11.91 -28.46
C GLN A 313 3.17 -10.42 -28.12
N GLN A 314 2.65 -10.09 -26.94
CA GLN A 314 2.56 -8.72 -26.50
C GLN A 314 3.97 -8.17 -26.25
N LEU A 315 4.27 -7.04 -26.86
CA LEU A 315 5.55 -6.36 -26.71
C LEU A 315 5.44 -5.29 -25.60
N PRO A 316 6.56 -4.93 -24.94
CA PRO A 316 6.58 -3.82 -24.01
C PRO A 316 5.94 -2.55 -24.60
N GLY A 317 5.07 -1.91 -23.84
CA GLY A 317 4.36 -0.72 -24.30
C GLY A 317 3.23 -0.96 -25.32
N THR A 318 2.74 -2.20 -25.49
CA THR A 318 1.50 -2.52 -26.24
C THR A 318 0.42 -3.17 -25.37
N GLY A 319 0.64 -3.11 -24.04
CA GLY A 319 -0.08 -3.79 -22.94
C GLY A 319 -1.59 -3.55 -22.81
N TRP A 320 -2.00 -2.31 -23.05
CA TRP A 320 -3.29 -1.76 -22.60
C TRP A 320 -4.02 -1.11 -23.78
N THR A 321 -5.32 -0.90 -23.68
CA THR A 321 -6.20 -0.56 -24.82
C THR A 321 -5.64 0.54 -25.73
N VAL A 322 -5.27 1.70 -25.20
CA VAL A 322 -4.73 2.80 -26.02
C VAL A 322 -3.36 2.45 -26.61
N ALA A 323 -2.50 1.78 -25.85
CA ALA A 323 -1.21 1.32 -26.36
C ALA A 323 -1.35 0.29 -27.48
N GLY A 324 -2.29 -0.64 -27.36
CA GLY A 324 -2.63 -1.60 -28.40
C GLY A 324 -3.15 -0.91 -29.67
N MET A 325 -4.03 0.09 -29.52
CA MET A 325 -4.53 0.90 -30.64
C MET A 325 -3.42 1.67 -31.35
N VAL A 326 -2.50 2.29 -30.60
CA VAL A 326 -1.36 3.01 -31.19
C VAL A 326 -0.42 2.03 -31.91
N ALA A 327 -0.09 0.90 -31.31
CA ALA A 327 0.76 -0.11 -31.96
C ALA A 327 0.14 -0.65 -33.25
N GLN A 328 -1.17 -0.92 -33.23
CA GLN A 328 -1.91 -1.42 -34.37
C GLN A 328 -2.03 -0.41 -35.53
N THR A 329 -2.13 0.89 -35.23
CA THR A 329 -2.27 1.93 -36.27
C THR A 329 -0.93 2.49 -36.77
N SER A 330 0.08 2.53 -35.91
CA SER A 330 1.36 3.18 -36.22
C SER A 330 2.53 2.22 -36.42
N GLY A 331 2.39 0.96 -35.99
CA GLY A 331 3.50 0.01 -35.92
C GLY A 331 4.51 0.32 -34.81
N LEU A 332 4.22 1.25 -33.90
CA LEU A 332 5.11 1.67 -32.81
C LEU A 332 4.45 1.46 -31.43
N PRO A 333 5.20 1.01 -30.41
CA PRO A 333 4.68 0.89 -29.06
C PRO A 333 4.48 2.26 -28.39
N LEU A 334 3.63 2.31 -27.37
CA LEU A 334 3.30 3.53 -26.65
C LEU A 334 4.09 3.65 -25.33
N LYS A 335 5.21 4.38 -25.35
CA LYS A 335 6.02 4.69 -24.15
C LYS A 335 5.65 6.07 -23.58
N VAL A 336 4.87 6.09 -22.50
CA VAL A 336 4.39 7.34 -21.87
C VAL A 336 5.55 8.21 -21.37
N PRO A 337 5.71 9.46 -21.83
CA PRO A 337 6.72 10.37 -21.32
C PRO A 337 6.64 10.53 -19.81
N VAL A 338 7.79 10.73 -19.16
CA VAL A 338 7.88 10.93 -17.70
C VAL A 338 7.04 12.13 -17.23
N ASP A 339 6.76 13.10 -18.11
CA ASP A 339 6.07 14.36 -17.80
C ASP A 339 4.56 14.38 -18.11
N GLY A 340 3.89 13.23 -18.12
CA GLY A 340 2.43 13.16 -18.23
C GLY A 340 1.88 13.37 -19.65
N ASN A 341 0.58 13.70 -19.76
CA ASN A 341 -0.25 13.72 -20.98
C ASN A 341 0.16 14.72 -22.09
N SER A 342 1.45 14.99 -22.30
CA SER A 342 1.97 15.83 -23.40
C SER A 342 1.92 15.17 -24.78
N TYR A 343 1.31 13.98 -24.89
CA TYR A 343 1.09 13.27 -26.17
C TYR A 343 0.39 14.09 -27.25
N ALA A 344 -0.48 15.04 -26.87
CA ALA A 344 -1.24 15.84 -27.83
C ALA A 344 -0.48 17.07 -28.36
N THR A 345 0.59 17.50 -27.68
CA THR A 345 1.21 18.82 -27.91
C THR A 345 2.54 18.78 -28.65
N ASP A 346 3.26 17.65 -28.64
CA ASP A 346 4.59 17.59 -29.23
C ASP A 346 4.60 17.09 -30.68
N LYS A 347 5.11 17.91 -31.60
CA LYS A 347 5.35 17.56 -33.02
C LYS A 347 6.44 16.48 -33.23
N LYS A 348 6.93 15.85 -32.15
CA LYS A 348 8.09 14.95 -32.09
C LYS A 348 7.78 13.58 -31.46
N ILE A 349 6.52 13.17 -31.43
CA ILE A 349 6.05 11.89 -30.87
C ILE A 349 6.86 10.70 -31.42
N ILE A 350 7.07 10.66 -32.73
CA ILE A 350 7.79 9.57 -33.41
C ILE A 350 9.27 9.54 -33.01
N SER A 351 9.92 10.71 -32.91
CA SER A 351 11.32 10.77 -32.46
C SER A 351 11.51 10.38 -31.00
N TYR A 352 10.55 10.68 -30.12
CA TYR A 352 10.61 10.24 -28.72
C TYR A 352 10.40 8.74 -28.57
N GLN A 353 9.51 8.15 -29.37
CA GLN A 353 9.32 6.70 -29.42
C GLN A 353 10.52 5.98 -30.05
N ALA A 354 11.18 6.58 -31.04
CA ALA A 354 12.36 6.01 -31.69
C ALA A 354 13.66 6.16 -30.87
N SER A 355 13.85 7.26 -30.13
CA SER A 355 15.14 7.59 -29.48
C SER A 355 15.33 7.02 -28.07
N ARG A 356 14.32 6.36 -27.51
CA ARG A 356 14.35 5.75 -26.16
C ARG A 356 13.93 4.29 -26.19
N HIS A 357 14.08 3.66 -27.35
CA HIS A 357 13.99 2.22 -27.42
C HIS A 357 15.29 1.61 -27.09
#